data_AF-A0AAV5BS18-F1
#
_entry.id   AF-A0AAV5BS18-F1
#
_cell.length_a   1.000
_cell.length_b   1.000
_cell.length_c   1.000
_cell.angle_alpha   90.00
_cell.angle_beta   90.00
_cell.angle_gamma   90.00
#
_symmetry.space_group_name_H-M   'P 1'
#
loop_
_entity.id
_entity.type
_entity.pdbx_description
1 polymer ?
#
loop_
_entity_poly.entity_id
_entity_poly.type
_entity_poly.pdbx_seq_one_letter_code
_entity_poly.pdbx_strand_id
1 'polypeptide(L)'
;MADVDNCMRPVVEAFRRHGLPEESISKLLFIHLGVVMMPLKRIAEAFEDLKELGMCSKETNFLYAFRVMCSLKKETWRRKVALYQSFGVSEDVLIRAFKTQPTMLLASEEAIKKKVRFFQDTLKLDLSRVIQQPMVLSVSLENCVKPRCAVLSILIRKGKA
;
A
#
# COMPACT_ATOMS: atom_id res chain seq x y z
N MET A 1 -16.83 -28.49 5.69
CA MET A 1 -16.21 -27.26 6.24
C MET A 1 -14.73 -27.57 6.42
N ALA A 2 -13.83 -26.81 5.80
CA ALA A 2 -12.42 -26.93 6.18
C ALA A 2 -12.32 -26.64 7.68
N ASP A 3 -11.65 -27.54 8.40
CA ASP A 3 -11.48 -27.41 9.83
C ASP A 3 -10.67 -26.13 10.11
N VAL A 4 -11.37 -25.14 10.66
CA VAL A 4 -10.85 -23.81 10.98
C VAL A 4 -9.58 -23.93 11.82
N ASP A 5 -9.52 -24.94 12.69
CA ASP A 5 -8.43 -25.18 13.62
C ASP A 5 -7.17 -25.69 12.91
N ASN A 6 -7.32 -26.54 11.90
CA ASN A 6 -6.20 -27.08 11.12
C ASN A 6 -5.62 -26.10 10.09
N CYS A 7 -6.43 -25.19 9.53
CA CYS A 7 -5.93 -24.25 8.52
C CYS A 7 -5.34 -22.96 9.12
N MET A 8 -5.94 -22.42 10.18
CA MET A 8 -5.54 -21.11 10.71
C MET A 8 -4.36 -21.20 11.69
N ARG A 9 -4.31 -22.26 12.51
CA ARG A 9 -3.26 -22.43 13.53
C ARG A 9 -1.84 -22.41 12.94
N PRO A 10 -1.52 -23.14 11.84
CA PRO A 10 -0.18 -23.11 11.27
C PRO A 10 0.23 -21.72 10.75
N VAL A 11 -0.73 -20.94 10.27
CA VAL A 11 -0.50 -19.57 9.78
C VAL A 11 -0.21 -18.63 10.94
N VAL A 12 -1.00 -18.69 12.01
CA VAL A 12 -0.77 -17.88 13.22
C VAL A 12 0.57 -18.24 13.86
N GLU A 13 0.92 -19.53 13.93
CA GLU A 13 2.23 -19.97 14.41
C GLU A 13 3.38 -19.52 13.50
N ALA A 14 3.17 -19.44 12.19
CA ALA A 14 4.16 -18.85 11.29
C ALA A 14 4.39 -17.36 11.60
N PHE A 15 3.34 -16.57 11.84
CA PHE A 15 3.49 -15.17 12.23
C PHE A 15 4.29 -15.02 13.54
N ARG A 16 4.02 -15.86 14.54
CA ARG A 16 4.79 -15.90 15.80
C ARG A 16 6.26 -16.22 15.56
N ARG A 17 6.57 -17.22 14.72
CA ARG A 17 7.95 -17.59 14.37
C ARG A 17 8.70 -16.48 13.64
N HIS A 18 7.99 -15.63 12.89
CA HIS A 18 8.54 -14.42 12.27
C HIS A 18 8.58 -13.21 13.23
N GLY A 19 8.25 -13.40 14.50
CA GLY A 19 8.42 -12.39 15.55
C GLY A 19 7.31 -11.35 15.60
N LEU A 20 6.11 -11.64 15.10
CA LEU A 20 4.95 -10.77 15.30
C LEU A 20 4.39 -10.94 16.72
N PRO A 21 4.24 -9.85 17.51
CA PRO A 21 3.50 -9.88 18.76
C PRO A 21 2.02 -10.24 18.54
N GLU A 22 1.36 -10.84 19.54
CA GLU A 22 -0.07 -11.20 19.45
C GLU A 22 -0.96 -10.01 19.03
N GLU A 23 -0.71 -8.82 19.57
CA GLU A 23 -1.44 -7.61 19.20
C GLU A 23 -1.30 -7.27 17.71
N SER A 24 -0.10 -7.44 17.14
CA SER A 24 0.15 -7.24 15.72
C SER A 24 -0.53 -8.29 14.87
N ILE A 25 -0.60 -9.54 15.34
CA ILE A 25 -1.36 -10.60 14.68
C ILE A 25 -2.85 -10.25 14.68
N SER A 26 -3.43 -9.90 15.83
CA SER A 26 -4.84 -9.47 15.92
C SER A 26 -5.14 -8.29 14.99
N LYS A 27 -4.28 -7.26 14.97
CA LYS A 27 -4.40 -6.13 14.04
C LYS A 27 -4.33 -6.58 12.59
N LEU A 28 -3.41 -7.46 12.23
CA LEU A 28 -3.28 -7.98 10.86
C LEU A 28 -4.55 -8.72 10.43
N LEU A 29 -5.14 -9.54 11.31
CA LEU A 29 -6.39 -10.25 11.04
C LEU A 29 -7.57 -9.29 10.82
N PHE A 30 -7.62 -8.19 11.57
CA PHE A 30 -8.61 -7.14 11.37
C PHE A 30 -8.40 -6.40 10.03
N ILE A 31 -7.15 -6.10 9.68
CA ILE A 31 -6.82 -5.38 8.45
C ILE A 31 -7.05 -6.27 7.21
N HIS A 32 -6.76 -7.57 7.29
CA HIS A 32 -6.93 -8.51 6.19
C HIS A 32 -7.09 -9.96 6.68
N LEU A 33 -8.35 -10.38 6.91
CA LEU A 33 -8.66 -11.74 7.35
C LEU A 33 -8.14 -12.83 6.39
N GLY A 34 -8.05 -12.54 5.09
CA GLY A 34 -7.60 -13.48 4.07
C GLY A 34 -6.18 -14.03 4.29
N VAL A 35 -5.35 -13.39 5.11
CA VAL A 35 -3.99 -13.87 5.40
C VAL A 35 -3.97 -15.25 6.06
N VAL A 36 -5.01 -15.62 6.81
CA VAL A 36 -5.09 -16.93 7.52
C VAL A 36 -5.34 -18.11 6.60
N MET A 37 -5.67 -17.85 5.34
CA MET A 37 -5.89 -18.88 4.33
C MET A 37 -4.71 -18.97 3.35
N MET A 38 -3.60 -18.28 3.61
CA MET A 38 -2.47 -18.22 2.70
C MET A 38 -1.50 -19.39 2.89
N PRO A 39 -0.83 -19.82 1.81
CA PRO A 39 0.27 -20.78 1.92
C PRO A 39 1.39 -20.22 2.80
N LEU A 40 1.92 -21.04 3.73
CA LEU A 40 3.02 -20.65 4.63
C LEU A 40 4.25 -20.15 3.88
N LYS A 41 4.54 -20.74 2.71
CA LYS A 41 5.61 -20.28 1.82
C LYS A 41 5.43 -18.82 1.41
N ARG A 42 4.19 -18.41 1.09
CA ARG A 42 3.90 -17.03 0.66
C ARG A 42 4.05 -16.04 1.81
N ILE A 43 3.70 -16.46 3.03
CA ILE A 43 3.93 -15.69 4.26
C ILE A 43 5.43 -15.46 4.46
N ALA A 44 6.24 -16.52 4.39
CA ALA A 44 7.69 -16.43 4.54
C ALA A 44 8.34 -15.54 3.47
N GLU A 45 7.93 -15.67 2.21
CA GLU A 45 8.37 -14.80 1.12
C GLU A 45 8.04 -13.32 1.39
N ALA A 46 6.83 -13.03 1.87
CA ALA A 46 6.43 -11.65 2.17
C ALA A 46 7.26 -11.05 3.32
N PHE A 47 7.62 -11.85 4.33
CA PHE A 47 8.53 -11.41 5.39
C PHE A 47 9.93 -11.07 4.86
N GLU A 48 10.49 -11.92 3.99
CA GLU A 48 11.82 -11.67 3.43
C GLU A 48 11.79 -10.47 2.46
N ASP A 49 10.79 -10.37 1.59
CA ASP A 49 10.63 -9.24 0.66
C ASP A 49 10.57 -7.90 1.44
N LEU A 50 9.86 -7.85 2.58
CA LEU A 50 9.79 -6.64 3.43
C LEU A 50 11.10 -6.34 4.15
N LYS A 51 11.82 -7.38 4.57
CA LYS A 51 13.13 -7.24 5.21
C LYS A 51 14.17 -6.73 4.20
N GLU A 52 14.14 -7.21 2.96
CA GLU A 52 14.98 -6.70 1.85
C GLU A 52 14.69 -5.22 1.54
N LEU A 53 13.43 -4.80 1.67
CA LEU A 53 13.04 -3.38 1.60
C LEU A 53 13.41 -2.57 2.86
N GLY A 54 14.06 -3.22 3.84
CA GLY A 54 14.50 -2.62 5.10
C GLY A 54 13.35 -2.21 6.00
N MET A 55 12.21 -2.90 5.96
CA MET A 55 11.09 -2.71 6.89
C MET A 55 11.21 -3.66 8.08
N CYS A 56 10.95 -3.15 9.28
CA CYS A 56 10.90 -3.95 10.51
C CYS A 56 9.44 -4.19 10.98
N SER A 57 9.18 -5.34 11.59
CA SER A 57 7.86 -5.69 12.16
C SER A 57 7.36 -4.75 13.25
N LYS A 58 8.24 -3.90 13.81
CA LYS A 58 7.90 -2.86 14.80
C LYS A 58 7.35 -1.59 14.17
N GLU A 59 7.55 -1.38 12.87
CA GLU A 59 7.05 -0.19 12.17
C GLU A 59 5.53 -0.24 12.02
N THR A 60 4.86 0.89 12.23
CA THR A 60 3.39 0.99 12.15
C THR A 60 2.84 0.52 10.81
N ASN A 61 3.55 0.81 9.72
CA ASN A 61 3.12 0.48 8.37
C ASN A 61 3.46 -0.95 7.94
N PHE A 62 4.21 -1.70 8.74
CA PHE A 62 4.65 -3.05 8.39
C PHE A 62 3.45 -3.97 8.10
N LEU A 63 2.40 -3.95 8.93
CA LEU A 63 1.23 -4.81 8.73
C LEU A 63 0.47 -4.47 7.44
N TYR A 64 0.42 -3.19 7.07
CA TYR A 64 -0.17 -2.76 5.80
C TYR A 64 0.72 -3.17 4.62
N ALA A 65 2.04 -3.11 4.76
CA ALA A 65 2.99 -3.57 3.75
C ALA A 65 2.88 -5.08 3.54
N PHE A 66 2.82 -5.83 4.64
CA PHE A 66 2.60 -7.27 4.62
C PHE A 66 1.30 -7.63 3.93
N ARG A 67 0.20 -6.96 4.27
CA ARG A 67 -1.08 -7.11 3.55
C ARG A 67 -0.91 -6.93 2.05
N VAL A 68 -0.19 -5.90 1.61
CA VAL A 68 -0.04 -5.60 0.18
C VAL A 68 0.79 -6.68 -0.51
N MET A 69 1.89 -7.12 0.10
CA MET A 69 2.71 -8.24 -0.40
C MET A 69 1.90 -9.52 -0.51
N CYS A 70 1.00 -9.76 0.44
CA CYS A 70 0.09 -10.89 0.42
C CYS A 70 -0.98 -10.79 -0.67
N SER A 71 -1.47 -9.58 -0.94
CA SER A 71 -2.58 -9.33 -1.88
C SER A 71 -2.13 -9.33 -3.35
N LEU A 72 -0.85 -9.06 -3.62
CA LEU A 72 -0.33 -8.91 -4.97
C LEU A 72 0.65 -10.04 -5.32
N LYS A 73 0.55 -10.54 -6.55
CA LYS A 73 1.60 -11.38 -7.13
C LYS A 73 2.86 -10.53 -7.35
N LYS A 74 4.06 -11.15 -7.24
CA LYS A 74 5.34 -10.46 -7.52
C LYS A 74 5.37 -9.80 -8.90
N GLU A 75 4.77 -10.42 -9.91
CA GLU A 75 4.64 -9.84 -11.25
C GLU A 75 3.79 -8.55 -11.24
N THR A 76 2.61 -8.59 -10.60
CA THR A 76 1.74 -7.42 -10.48
C THR A 76 2.41 -6.27 -9.73
N TRP A 77 3.17 -6.60 -8.69
CA TRP A 77 3.99 -5.65 -7.97
C TRP A 77 5.00 -4.95 -8.90
N ARG A 78 5.80 -5.74 -9.63
CA ARG A 78 6.79 -5.22 -10.58
C ARG A 78 6.17 -4.34 -11.67
N ARG A 79 5.03 -4.75 -12.24
CA ARG A 79 4.30 -3.92 -13.23
C ARG A 79 3.88 -2.57 -12.67
N LYS A 80 3.39 -2.52 -11.43
CA LYS A 80 2.98 -1.27 -10.79
C LYS A 80 4.17 -0.37 -10.47
N VAL A 81 5.30 -0.93 -10.02
CA VAL A 81 6.54 -0.17 -9.81
C VAL A 81 7.03 0.42 -11.13
N ALA A 82 7.11 -0.40 -12.19
CA ALA A 82 7.50 0.04 -13.53
C ALA A 82 6.54 1.11 -14.09
N LEU A 83 5.25 1.01 -13.80
CA LEU A 83 4.27 2.03 -14.18
C LEU A 83 4.58 3.39 -13.56
N TYR A 84 4.88 3.45 -12.26
CA TYR A 84 5.29 4.71 -11.64
C TYR A 84 6.62 5.23 -12.21
N GLN A 85 7.60 4.35 -12.45
CA GLN A 85 8.87 4.72 -13.07
C GLN A 85 8.69 5.30 -14.48
N SER A 86 7.73 4.78 -15.25
CA SER A 86 7.39 5.33 -16.58
C SER A 86 6.88 6.78 -16.54
N PHE A 87 6.44 7.26 -15.37
CA PHE A 87 6.07 8.65 -15.14
C PHE A 87 7.20 9.51 -14.54
N GLY A 88 8.45 9.02 -14.60
CA GLY A 88 9.65 9.75 -14.17
C GLY A 88 9.94 9.67 -12.68
N VAL A 89 9.34 8.72 -11.97
CA VAL A 89 9.55 8.56 -10.51
C VAL A 89 10.72 7.62 -10.27
N SER A 90 11.70 8.06 -9.50
CA SER A 90 12.84 7.22 -9.14
C SER A 90 12.45 6.10 -8.18
N GLU A 91 13.20 5.00 -8.24
CA GLU A 91 12.95 3.83 -7.40
C GLU A 91 13.06 4.16 -5.90
N ASP A 92 14.01 5.00 -5.50
CA ASP A 92 14.21 5.39 -4.12
C ASP A 92 13.02 6.20 -3.56
N VAL A 93 12.43 7.08 -4.38
CA VAL A 93 11.21 7.83 -4.02
C VAL A 93 10.03 6.86 -3.88
N LEU A 94 9.91 5.87 -4.76
CA LEU A 94 8.85 4.87 -4.69
C LEU A 94 8.97 3.96 -3.47
N ILE A 95 10.17 3.51 -3.13
CA ILE A 95 10.40 2.69 -1.94
C ILE A 95 10.02 3.49 -0.69
N ARG A 96 10.46 4.74 -0.56
CA ARG A 96 10.07 5.60 0.57
C ARG A 96 8.56 5.81 0.64
N ALA A 97 7.92 6.05 -0.49
CA ALA A 97 6.47 6.20 -0.58
C ALA A 97 5.72 4.93 -0.18
N PHE A 98 6.18 3.76 -0.64
CA PHE A 98 5.60 2.47 -0.28
C PHE A 98 5.73 2.19 1.23
N LYS A 99 6.91 2.40 1.82
CA LYS A 99 7.11 2.22 3.28
C LYS A 99 6.20 3.13 4.10
N THR A 100 5.86 4.29 3.56
CA THR A 100 4.97 5.29 4.21
C THR A 100 3.48 4.98 4.02
N GLN A 101 3.06 4.57 2.81
CA GLN A 101 1.67 4.23 2.50
C GLN A 101 1.62 3.00 1.59
N PRO A 102 1.71 1.78 2.16
CA PRO A 102 1.81 0.57 1.36
C PRO A 102 0.61 0.34 0.43
N THR A 103 -0.57 0.75 0.88
CA THR A 103 -1.82 0.55 0.14
C THR A 103 -1.90 1.32 -1.17
N MET A 104 -0.95 2.22 -1.46
CA MET A 104 -0.86 2.91 -2.76
C MET A 104 -0.76 1.93 -3.95
N LEU A 105 -0.24 0.72 -3.73
CA LEU A 105 -0.11 -0.33 -4.76
C LEU A 105 -1.35 -1.23 -4.88
N LEU A 106 -2.35 -1.09 -4.00
CA LEU A 106 -3.62 -1.81 -4.13
C LEU A 106 -4.54 -1.23 -5.21
N ALA A 107 -4.31 0.03 -5.60
CA ALA A 107 -5.05 0.65 -6.70
C ALA A 107 -4.76 -0.09 -8.01
N SER A 108 -5.77 -0.26 -8.88
CA SER A 108 -5.56 -0.84 -10.22
C SER A 108 -4.60 0.03 -11.04
N GLU A 109 -3.92 -0.56 -12.03
CA GLU A 109 -3.02 0.18 -12.92
C GLU A 109 -3.74 1.35 -13.60
N GLU A 110 -5.00 1.17 -14.01
CA GLU A 110 -5.80 2.25 -14.60
C GLU A 110 -6.20 3.33 -13.59
N ALA A 111 -6.45 2.98 -12.33
CA ALA A 111 -6.67 3.98 -11.29
C ALA A 111 -5.41 4.79 -11.01
N ILE A 112 -4.23 4.16 -11.04
CA ILE A 112 -2.94 4.84 -10.90
C ILE A 112 -2.75 5.83 -12.06
N LYS A 113 -2.91 5.39 -13.32
CA LYS A 113 -2.78 6.27 -14.50
C LYS A 113 -3.72 7.48 -14.42
N LYS A 114 -4.99 7.27 -14.06
CA LYS A 114 -5.96 8.37 -13.89
C LYS A 114 -5.54 9.37 -12.83
N LYS A 115 -5.02 8.91 -11.68
CA LYS A 115 -4.52 9.80 -10.61
C LYS A 115 -3.31 10.59 -11.07
N VAL A 116 -2.32 9.92 -11.66
CA VAL A 116 -1.10 10.56 -12.13
C VAL A 116 -1.43 11.66 -13.15
N ARG A 117 -2.26 11.37 -14.16
CA ARG A 117 -2.73 12.37 -15.12
C ARG A 117 -3.48 13.52 -14.48
N PHE A 118 -4.31 13.26 -13.47
CA PHE A 118 -4.97 14.34 -12.75
C PHE A 118 -3.96 15.26 -12.05
N PHE A 119 -2.97 14.72 -11.36
CA PHE A 119 -1.94 15.51 -10.70
C PHE A 119 -1.05 16.29 -11.68
N GLN A 120 -0.56 15.63 -12.73
CA GLN A 120 0.36 16.25 -13.69
C GLN A 120 -0.36 17.15 -14.70
N ASP A 121 -1.44 16.67 -15.31
CA ASP A 121 -2.08 17.37 -16.44
C ASP A 121 -3.10 18.39 -15.97
N THR A 122 -3.87 18.09 -14.91
CA THR A 122 -4.93 18.97 -14.42
C THR A 122 -4.41 19.94 -13.37
N LEU A 123 -3.73 19.44 -12.33
CA LEU A 123 -3.23 20.28 -11.24
C LEU A 123 -1.83 20.85 -11.49
N LYS A 124 -1.15 20.43 -12.56
CA LYS A 124 0.21 20.88 -12.91
C LYS A 124 1.22 20.69 -11.78
N LEU A 125 1.06 19.60 -11.01
CA LEU A 125 1.94 19.27 -9.89
C LEU A 125 3.08 18.35 -10.33
N ASP A 126 4.24 18.56 -9.72
CA ASP A 126 5.37 17.65 -9.83
C ASP A 126 5.02 16.30 -9.16
N LEU A 127 5.13 15.21 -9.93
CA LEU A 127 4.72 13.89 -9.46
C LEU A 127 5.63 13.34 -8.36
N SER A 128 6.93 13.67 -8.39
CA SER A 128 7.87 13.25 -7.34
C SER A 128 7.47 13.85 -5.99
N ARG A 129 7.03 15.12 -5.97
CA ARG A 129 6.47 15.76 -4.76
C ARG A 129 5.16 15.13 -4.32
N VAL A 130 4.28 14.77 -5.25
CA VAL A 130 3.00 14.10 -4.92
C VAL A 130 3.25 12.73 -4.28
N ILE A 131 4.21 11.97 -4.80
CA ILE A 131 4.53 10.62 -4.31
C ILE A 131 5.17 10.65 -2.92
N GLN A 132 5.86 11.74 -2.56
CA GLN A 132 6.33 11.96 -1.19
C GLN A 132 5.18 12.17 -0.19
N GLN A 133 3.93 12.38 -0.67
CA GLN A 133 2.71 12.45 0.13
C GLN A 133 1.76 11.30 -0.22
N PRO A 134 2.17 10.03 -0.04
CA PRO A 134 1.57 8.88 -0.74
C PRO A 134 0.16 8.52 -0.26
N MET A 135 -0.33 9.10 0.85
CA MET A 135 -1.73 8.98 1.27
C MET A 135 -2.69 9.36 0.13
N VAL A 136 -2.40 10.43 -0.64
CA VAL A 136 -3.25 10.87 -1.75
C VAL A 136 -3.35 9.83 -2.88
N LEU A 137 -2.38 8.92 -2.96
CA LEU A 137 -2.36 7.81 -3.93
C LEU A 137 -3.15 6.59 -3.46
N SER A 138 -3.42 6.47 -2.15
CA SER A 138 -4.24 5.40 -1.58
C SER A 138 -5.75 5.67 -1.61
N VAL A 139 -6.17 6.95 -1.57
CA VAL A 139 -7.59 7.33 -1.53
C VAL A 139 -8.22 7.44 -2.93
N SER A 140 -9.54 7.41 -3.02
CA SER A 140 -10.24 7.51 -4.31
C SER A 140 -10.01 8.86 -4.99
N LEU A 141 -9.70 8.85 -6.30
CA LEU A 141 -9.60 10.06 -7.10
C LEU A 141 -10.96 10.80 -7.16
N GLU A 142 -12.01 10.07 -7.54
CA GLU A 142 -13.34 10.65 -7.78
C GLU A 142 -14.03 11.07 -6.49
N ASN A 143 -14.02 10.21 -5.47
CA ASN A 143 -14.75 10.46 -4.23
C ASN A 143 -13.96 11.24 -3.16
N CYS A 144 -12.63 11.38 -3.26
CA CYS A 144 -11.82 12.03 -2.22
C CYS A 144 -10.97 13.18 -2.76
N VAL A 145 -10.14 12.92 -3.78
CA VAL A 145 -9.18 13.92 -4.24
C VAL A 145 -9.88 15.07 -4.97
N LYS A 146 -10.67 14.78 -6.02
CA LYS A 146 -11.37 15.80 -6.80
C LYS A 146 -12.31 16.69 -5.96
N PRO A 147 -13.15 16.16 -5.05
CA PRO A 147 -14.00 16.99 -4.21
C PRO A 147 -13.21 17.93 -3.30
N ARG A 148 -12.10 17.46 -2.71
CA ARG A 148 -11.22 18.30 -1.88
C ARG A 148 -10.56 19.41 -2.70
N CYS A 149 -10.10 19.11 -3.91
CA CYS A 149 -9.55 20.12 -4.83
C CYS A 149 -10.61 21.17 -5.23
N ALA A 150 -11.85 20.75 -5.47
CA ALA A 150 -12.95 21.67 -5.78
C ALA A 150 -13.24 22.62 -4.61
N VAL A 151 -13.32 22.10 -3.38
CA VAL A 151 -13.48 22.92 -2.17
C VAL A 151 -12.31 23.90 -2.00
N LEU A 152 -11.07 23.42 -2.11
CA LEU A 152 -9.88 24.27 -2.02
C LEU A 152 -9.90 25.39 -3.08
N SER A 153 -10.30 25.08 -4.31
CA SER A 153 -10.44 26.07 -5.38
C SER A 153 -11.46 27.17 -5.04
N ILE A 154 -12.56 26.80 -4.39
CA ILE A 154 -13.57 27.77 -3.91
C ILE A 154 -12.99 28.63 -2.77
N LEU A 155 -12.27 28.03 -1.83
CA LEU A 155 -11.66 28.75 -0.71
C LEU A 155 -10.61 29.76 -1.18
N ILE A 156 -9.75 29.37 -2.13
CA ILE A 156 -8.76 30.27 -2.73
C ILE A 156 -9.44 31.47 -3.38
N ARG A 157 -10.49 31.23 -4.20
CA ARG A 157 -11.26 32.30 -4.84
C ARG A 157 -11.94 33.24 -3.84
N LYS A 158 -12.24 32.77 -2.64
CA LYS A 158 -12.83 33.54 -1.55
C LYS A 158 -11.80 34.18 -0.62
N GLY A 159 -10.50 33.99 -0.85
CA GLY A 159 -9.42 34.47 0.03
C GLY A 159 -9.41 33.79 1.41
N LYS A 160 -9.81 32.51 1.48
CA LYS A 160 -9.96 31.72 2.73
C LYS A 160 -9.13 30.44 2.75
N ALA A 161 -8.08 30.37 1.92
CA ALA A 161 -7.20 29.22 1.80
C ALA A 161 -5.88 29.44 2.55
#